data_AF-A0A2M7FLJ8-F1
#
_entry.id   AF-A0A2M7FLJ8-F1
#
_cell.length_a   1.000
_cell.length_b   1.000
_cell.length_c   1.000
_cell.angle_alpha   90.00
_cell.angle_beta   90.00
_cell.angle_gamma   90.00
#
_symmetry.space_group_name_H-M   'P 1'
#
loop_
_entity.id
_entity.type
_entity.pdbx_description
1 polymer ?
#
loop_
_entity_poly.entity_id
_entity_poly.type
_entity_poly.pdbx_seq_one_letter_code
_entity_poly.pdbx_strand_id
1 'polypeptide(L)'
;MQEDILINWSPQETRVAIVEGGALQELHVERTLERGLVGNVYLGKVARVLPGMQSAFIDIGLERAAFLHVADVWHPPAEGETISMARSAAAQTPIEKQVFEGQSLMVQVIKDPIGTKGARLSTQVSIAGRMLVFLPQDDHIGVSQKITPEQREALRARVQTLVGDMGGGFILRTNAEDATDQELADDIAYLRKAWARVKVGATRLPATSLLHQDLSLLQRVLRDLASEATQTIKVDSHEQFEVLKAFGEEFMPAAAQKLQHYKGERPIFDLHSIDEDIAKALGRRVDLKSGGYLIIDQTEALTTVDVNTGGFVGARNFDDTIFKTNLEASQAIARQLRLRNLGGIVVVDFIDMEREEHRQAVLDEMRKQLKRDRV
;
A
#
# COMPACT_ATOMS: atom_id res chain seq x y z
N MET A 1 -14.16 17.45 -4.48
CA MET A 1 -15.20 16.80 -5.29
C MET A 1 -15.55 15.49 -4.62
N GLN A 2 -16.78 15.05 -4.78
CA GLN A 2 -17.36 13.94 -4.04
C GLN A 2 -17.08 12.63 -4.80
N GLU A 3 -16.52 11.63 -4.12
CA GLU A 3 -16.15 10.33 -4.73
C GLU A 3 -16.95 9.18 -4.11
N ASP A 4 -17.26 8.15 -4.90
CA ASP A 4 -17.84 6.88 -4.44
C ASP A 4 -16.83 5.75 -4.67
N ILE A 5 -16.74 4.83 -3.71
CA ILE A 5 -15.92 3.64 -3.84
C ILE A 5 -16.84 2.44 -4.04
N LEU A 6 -16.62 1.70 -5.12
CA LEU A 6 -17.38 0.51 -5.47
C LEU A 6 -16.49 -0.70 -5.31
N ILE A 7 -16.94 -1.68 -4.53
CA ILE A 7 -16.23 -2.93 -4.29
C ILE A 7 -17.03 -4.05 -4.94
N ASN A 8 -16.41 -4.71 -5.91
CA ASN A 8 -16.89 -5.95 -6.49
C ASN A 8 -16.04 -7.11 -5.98
N TRP A 9 -16.67 -8.07 -5.31
CA TRP A 9 -15.98 -9.21 -4.74
C TRP A 9 -16.34 -10.52 -5.44
N SER A 10 -15.31 -11.34 -5.66
CA SER A 10 -15.44 -12.75 -6.01
C SER A 10 -14.41 -13.58 -5.22
N PRO A 11 -14.58 -14.92 -5.11
CA PRO A 11 -13.62 -15.75 -4.40
C PRO A 11 -12.18 -15.69 -4.97
N GLN A 12 -12.05 -15.45 -6.28
CA GLN A 12 -10.75 -15.44 -6.98
C GLN A 12 -10.10 -14.06 -6.97
N GLU A 13 -10.91 -13.01 -6.99
CA GLU A 13 -10.47 -11.63 -7.22
C GLU A 13 -11.37 -10.63 -6.50
N THR A 14 -10.75 -9.63 -5.88
CA THR A 14 -11.40 -8.42 -5.37
C THR A 14 -11.06 -7.25 -6.28
N ARG A 15 -12.08 -6.51 -6.75
CA ARG A 15 -11.94 -5.31 -7.57
C ARG A 15 -12.51 -4.12 -6.83
N VAL A 16 -11.79 -3.00 -6.80
CA VAL A 16 -12.22 -1.75 -6.18
C VAL A 16 -12.10 -0.63 -7.19
N ALA A 17 -13.20 0.04 -7.47
CA ALA A 17 -13.28 1.18 -8.36
C ALA A 17 -13.54 2.47 -7.57
N ILE A 18 -12.76 3.52 -7.83
CA ILE A 18 -13.02 4.86 -7.32
C ILE A 18 -13.67 5.68 -8.42
N VAL A 19 -14.86 6.20 -8.15
CA VAL A 19 -15.71 6.91 -9.11
C VAL A 19 -15.91 8.36 -8.64
N GLU A 20 -15.57 9.31 -9.50
CA GLU A 20 -15.76 10.75 -9.25
C GLU A 20 -16.63 11.33 -10.36
N GLY A 21 -17.74 11.98 -10.02
CA GLY A 21 -18.65 12.58 -11.00
C GLY A 21 -19.23 11.58 -12.01
N GLY A 22 -19.37 10.31 -11.61
CA GLY A 22 -19.88 9.23 -12.47
C GLY A 22 -18.85 8.61 -13.43
N ALA A 23 -17.58 9.02 -13.37
CA ALA A 23 -16.51 8.46 -14.18
C ALA A 23 -15.49 7.70 -13.33
N LEU A 24 -15.02 6.55 -13.84
CA LEU A 24 -13.95 5.77 -13.22
C LEU A 24 -12.64 6.56 -13.20
N GLN A 25 -12.06 6.72 -12.01
CA GLN A 25 -10.80 7.42 -11.77
C GLN A 25 -9.64 6.47 -11.47
N GLU A 26 -9.91 5.44 -10.67
CA GLU A 26 -8.91 4.45 -10.26
C GLU A 26 -9.53 3.06 -10.19
N LEU A 27 -8.73 2.04 -10.51
CA LEU A 27 -9.09 0.64 -10.37
C LEU A 27 -7.98 -0.09 -9.62
N HIS A 28 -8.34 -0.77 -8.53
CA HIS A 28 -7.46 -1.61 -7.76
C HIS A 28 -7.95 -3.05 -7.83
N VAL A 29 -7.04 -3.98 -8.12
CA VAL A 29 -7.35 -5.41 -8.26
C VAL A 29 -6.42 -6.21 -7.37
N GLU A 30 -6.96 -7.13 -6.58
CA GLU A 30 -6.19 -8.07 -5.76
C GLU A 30 -6.72 -9.48 -5.99
N ARG A 31 -5.82 -10.38 -6.43
CA ARG A 31 -6.14 -11.80 -6.60
C ARG A 31 -5.70 -12.57 -5.37
N THR A 32 -6.60 -13.39 -4.84
CA THR A 32 -6.38 -14.12 -3.58
C THR A 32 -5.12 -15.01 -3.63
N LEU A 33 -4.87 -15.65 -4.78
CA LEU A 33 -3.75 -16.58 -4.97
C LEU A 33 -2.38 -15.89 -5.10
N GLU A 34 -2.35 -14.57 -5.34
CA GLU A 34 -1.11 -13.80 -5.51
C GLU A 34 -0.62 -13.19 -4.18
N ARG A 35 -1.35 -13.39 -3.07
CA ARG A 35 -0.95 -12.85 -1.76
C ARG A 35 0.25 -13.61 -1.19
N GLY A 36 1.36 -12.91 -1.05
CA GLY A 36 2.55 -13.41 -0.33
C GLY A 36 2.31 -13.54 1.17
N LEU A 37 3.24 -14.20 1.84
CA LEU A 37 3.27 -14.41 3.29
C LEU A 37 4.14 -13.38 4.00
N VAL A 38 4.97 -12.64 3.27
CA VAL A 38 5.83 -11.58 3.82
C VAL A 38 4.99 -10.60 4.62
N GLY A 39 5.47 -10.23 5.81
CA GLY A 39 4.75 -9.37 6.75
C GLY A 39 3.91 -10.14 7.77
N ASN A 40 3.45 -11.36 7.47
CA ASN A 40 2.65 -12.15 8.40
C ASN A 40 3.44 -12.52 9.66
N VAL A 41 2.76 -12.44 10.80
CA VAL A 41 3.30 -12.82 12.11
C VAL A 41 2.60 -14.09 12.59
N TYR A 42 3.38 -15.07 13.01
CA TYR A 42 2.91 -16.35 13.52
C TYR A 42 3.44 -16.60 14.93
N LEU A 43 2.71 -17.39 15.71
CA LEU A 43 3.26 -18.07 16.86
C LEU A 43 3.84 -19.40 16.38
N GLY A 44 5.12 -19.45 16.06
CA GLY A 44 5.79 -20.66 15.57
C GLY A 44 6.23 -21.60 16.69
N LYS A 45 6.44 -22.87 16.36
CA LYS A 45 7.04 -23.88 17.24
C LYS A 45 8.38 -24.34 16.67
N VAL A 46 9.44 -24.32 17.47
CA VAL A 46 10.73 -24.85 17.05
C VAL A 46 10.62 -26.35 16.82
N ALA A 47 10.74 -26.76 15.56
CA ALA A 47 10.69 -28.17 15.17
C ALA A 47 12.06 -28.83 15.34
N ARG A 48 13.14 -28.12 14.98
CA ARG A 48 14.51 -28.64 15.06
C ARG A 48 15.54 -27.53 15.12
N VAL A 49 16.57 -27.70 15.94
CA VAL A 49 17.71 -26.77 16.00
C VAL A 49 18.91 -27.36 15.24
N LEU A 50 19.58 -26.54 14.42
CA LEU A 50 20.71 -26.94 13.58
C LEU A 50 21.94 -26.06 13.88
N PRO A 51 22.76 -26.42 14.89
CA PRO A 51 23.95 -25.66 15.28
C PRO A 51 24.93 -25.45 14.12
N GLY A 52 25.15 -26.48 13.29
CA GLY A 52 26.08 -26.39 12.15
C GLY A 52 25.67 -25.40 11.07
N MET A 53 24.39 -24.99 11.04
CA MET A 53 23.87 -23.96 10.13
C MET A 53 23.48 -22.67 10.86
N GLN A 54 23.75 -22.59 12.17
CA GLN A 54 23.35 -21.48 13.03
C GLN A 54 21.88 -21.08 12.83
N SER A 55 21.00 -22.07 12.75
CA SER A 55 19.60 -21.88 12.39
C SER A 55 18.66 -22.89 13.04
N ALA A 56 17.36 -22.60 13.01
CA ALA A 56 16.31 -23.49 13.47
C ALA A 56 15.17 -23.59 12.45
N PHE A 57 14.58 -24.77 12.33
CA PHE A 57 13.32 -24.96 11.61
C PHE A 57 12.16 -24.67 12.55
N ILE A 58 11.26 -23.82 12.11
CA ILE A 58 10.09 -23.37 12.84
C ILE A 58 8.85 -23.83 12.09
N ASP A 59 8.01 -24.59 12.77
CA ASP A 59 6.68 -24.90 12.30
C ASP A 59 5.75 -23.71 12.55
N ILE A 60 5.15 -23.19 11.47
CA ILE A 60 4.20 -22.07 11.49
C ILE A 60 2.83 -22.49 10.93
N GLY A 61 2.56 -23.80 10.82
CA GLY A 61 1.29 -24.33 10.35
C GLY A 61 1.14 -24.39 8.83
N LEU A 62 2.23 -24.15 8.10
CA LEU A 62 2.28 -24.30 6.64
C LEU A 62 2.82 -25.69 6.26
N GLU A 63 2.59 -26.10 5.01
CA GLU A 63 3.05 -27.40 4.49
C GLU A 63 4.57 -27.63 4.64
N ARG A 64 5.35 -26.54 4.69
CA ARG A 64 6.80 -26.60 4.83
C ARG A 64 7.24 -25.82 6.05
N ALA A 65 8.15 -26.42 6.83
CA ALA A 65 8.79 -25.74 7.93
C ALA A 65 9.54 -24.49 7.43
N ALA A 66 9.32 -23.38 8.13
CA ALA A 66 10.01 -22.13 7.89
C ALA A 66 11.37 -22.14 8.60
N PHE A 67 12.26 -21.23 8.24
CA PHE A 67 13.64 -21.21 8.68
C PHE A 67 13.98 -19.90 9.37
N LEU A 68 14.54 -19.98 10.58
CA LEU A 68 15.02 -18.86 11.38
C LEU A 68 16.55 -18.95 11.51
N HIS A 69 17.26 -17.94 11.04
CA HIS A 69 18.71 -17.84 11.19
C HIS A 69 19.08 -17.09 12.47
N VAL A 70 20.22 -17.41 13.09
CA VAL A 70 20.70 -16.75 14.32
C VAL A 70 20.74 -15.22 14.21
N ALA A 71 21.14 -14.71 13.05
CA ALA A 71 21.20 -13.27 12.76
C ALA A 71 19.83 -12.58 12.72
N ASP A 72 18.74 -13.34 12.57
CA ASP A 72 17.37 -12.82 12.54
C ASP A 72 16.66 -13.01 13.89
N VAL A 73 17.37 -13.54 14.91
CA VAL A 73 16.90 -13.56 16.29
C VAL A 73 17.23 -12.23 16.94
N TRP A 74 16.19 -11.52 17.34
CA TRP A 74 16.28 -10.24 18.02
C TRP A 74 16.82 -10.39 19.44
N HIS A 75 17.73 -9.48 19.80
CA HIS A 75 18.25 -9.31 21.14
C HIS A 75 17.98 -7.88 21.62
N PRO A 76 17.55 -7.68 22.88
CA PRO A 76 17.50 -6.35 23.46
C PRO A 76 18.91 -5.75 23.48
N PRO A 77 19.09 -4.49 23.03
CA PRO A 77 20.37 -3.80 23.18
C PRO A 77 20.72 -3.66 24.68
N ALA A 78 22.01 -3.70 25.00
CA ALA A 78 22.49 -3.38 26.35
C ALA A 78 22.18 -1.90 26.69
N GLU A 79 22.05 -1.58 27.98
CA GLU A 79 21.82 -0.19 28.42
C GLU A 79 22.89 0.75 27.84
N GLY A 80 22.45 1.74 27.05
CA GLY A 80 23.33 2.73 26.41
C GLY A 80 23.80 2.39 24.98
N GLU A 81 23.48 1.20 24.45
CA GLU A 81 23.77 0.84 23.05
C GLU A 81 22.58 1.11 22.12
N THR A 82 22.86 1.61 20.91
CA THR A 82 21.85 1.63 19.84
C THR A 82 21.73 0.23 19.22
N ILE A 83 20.57 -0.12 18.67
CA ILE A 83 20.36 -1.42 18.01
C ILE A 83 21.35 -1.67 16.85
N SER A 84 21.80 -0.60 16.18
CA SER A 84 22.84 -0.70 15.15
C SER A 84 24.19 -1.12 15.73
N MET A 85 24.55 -0.62 16.92
CA MET A 85 25.78 -1.01 17.63
C MET A 85 25.66 -2.43 18.20
N ALA A 86 24.53 -2.78 18.79
CA ALA A 86 24.27 -4.13 19.30
C ALA A 86 24.35 -5.21 18.20
N ARG A 87 23.88 -4.92 16.97
CA ARG A 87 23.99 -5.83 15.82
C ARG A 87 25.41 -5.97 15.27
N SER A 88 26.29 -5.00 15.48
CA SER A 88 27.64 -4.98 14.91
C SER A 88 28.76 -5.34 15.90
N ALA A 89 28.51 -5.20 17.21
CA ALA A 89 29.50 -5.44 18.26
C ALA A 89 29.40 -6.81 18.96
N ALA A 90 28.24 -7.48 18.93
CA ALA A 90 28.07 -8.74 19.64
C ALA A 90 28.56 -9.94 18.82
N ALA A 91 29.43 -10.76 19.40
CA ALA A 91 29.62 -12.13 18.94
C ALA A 91 28.25 -12.83 18.99
N GLN A 92 27.72 -13.21 17.82
CA GLN A 92 26.39 -13.81 17.74
C GLN A 92 26.35 -15.05 18.63
N THR A 93 25.49 -15.01 19.65
CA THR A 93 25.27 -16.14 20.53
C THR A 93 24.81 -17.32 19.68
N PRO A 94 25.43 -18.52 19.77
CA PRO A 94 25.03 -19.63 18.91
C PRO A 94 23.56 -20.00 19.06
N ILE A 95 22.91 -20.40 17.96
CA ILE A 95 21.46 -20.64 17.91
C ILE A 95 20.98 -21.62 18.99
N GLU A 96 21.77 -22.64 19.31
CA GLU A 96 21.48 -23.67 20.30
C GLU A 96 21.44 -23.16 21.75
N LYS A 97 21.95 -21.95 21.99
CA LYS A 97 21.84 -21.26 23.28
C LYS A 97 20.67 -20.29 23.32
N GLN A 98 20.04 -20.02 22.19
CA GLN A 98 18.94 -19.06 22.07
C GLN A 98 17.57 -19.73 22.00
N VAL A 99 17.50 -20.87 21.33
CA VAL A 99 16.25 -21.60 21.11
C VAL A 99 16.41 -23.10 21.35
N PHE A 100 15.31 -23.76 21.74
CA PHE A 100 15.27 -25.21 21.97
C PHE A 100 14.05 -25.87 21.31
N GLU A 101 14.15 -27.17 21.01
CA GLU A 101 13.08 -27.91 20.35
C GLU A 101 11.79 -27.93 21.18
N GLY A 102 10.66 -27.67 20.51
CA GLY A 102 9.35 -27.55 21.14
C GLY A 102 9.03 -26.15 21.70
N GLN A 103 9.99 -25.23 21.77
CA GLN A 103 9.75 -23.85 22.21
C GLN A 103 8.77 -23.14 21.26
N SER A 104 7.85 -22.36 21.83
CA SER A 104 6.99 -21.46 21.07
C SER A 104 7.61 -20.07 20.96
N LEU A 105 7.64 -19.50 19.76
CA LEU A 105 8.29 -18.23 19.44
C LEU A 105 7.43 -17.40 18.49
N MET A 106 7.29 -16.11 18.76
CA MET A 106 6.69 -15.19 17.80
C MET A 106 7.69 -14.91 16.67
N VAL A 107 7.24 -15.09 15.44
CA VAL A 107 8.08 -14.96 14.24
C VAL A 107 7.32 -14.23 13.14
N GLN A 108 8.03 -13.38 12.39
CA GLN A 108 7.54 -12.69 11.21
C GLN A 108 8.19 -13.25 9.95
N VAL A 109 7.41 -13.44 8.89
CA VAL A 109 7.94 -13.81 7.58
C VAL A 109 8.59 -12.59 6.91
N ILE A 110 9.88 -12.72 6.61
CA ILE A 110 10.66 -11.68 5.93
C ILE A 110 10.97 -12.03 4.47
N LYS A 111 10.86 -13.31 4.09
CA LYS A 111 10.93 -13.77 2.70
C LYS A 111 9.96 -14.92 2.48
N ASP A 112 9.25 -14.87 1.36
CA ASP A 112 8.39 -15.95 0.89
C ASP A 112 9.16 -17.27 0.64
N PRO A 113 8.47 -18.42 0.71
CA PRO A 113 9.05 -19.70 0.33
C PRO A 113 9.44 -19.70 -1.16
N ILE A 114 10.59 -20.29 -1.48
CA ILE A 114 11.12 -20.36 -2.85
C ILE A 114 11.43 -21.81 -3.20
N GLY A 115 10.80 -22.34 -4.26
CA GLY A 115 11.09 -23.66 -4.80
C GLY A 115 10.73 -24.76 -3.82
N THR A 116 11.72 -25.34 -3.12
CA THR A 116 11.56 -26.32 -2.02
C THR A 116 11.89 -25.75 -0.64
N LYS A 117 12.45 -24.54 -0.57
CA LYS A 117 12.83 -23.88 0.68
C LYS A 117 11.59 -23.23 1.32
N GLY A 118 11.41 -23.44 2.62
CA GLY A 118 10.39 -22.75 3.41
C GLY A 118 10.66 -21.25 3.52
N ALA A 119 9.70 -20.53 4.10
CA ALA A 119 9.81 -19.09 4.33
C ALA A 119 10.98 -18.74 5.27
N ARG A 120 11.58 -17.56 5.10
CA ARG A 120 12.59 -17.04 6.05
C ARG A 120 11.89 -16.19 7.11
N LEU A 121 12.28 -16.40 8.36
CA LEU A 121 11.68 -15.76 9.53
C LEU A 121 12.64 -14.81 10.24
N SER A 122 12.08 -13.87 10.98
CA SER A 122 12.77 -13.10 12.02
C SER A 122 11.92 -13.06 13.29
N THR A 123 12.54 -12.96 14.46
CA THR A 123 11.83 -12.64 15.71
C THR A 123 11.70 -11.14 15.94
N GLN A 124 12.33 -10.31 15.10
CA GLN A 124 12.07 -8.87 15.06
C GLN A 124 10.79 -8.64 14.27
N VAL A 125 9.73 -8.20 14.97
CA VAL A 125 8.42 -7.93 14.38
C VAL A 125 8.34 -6.48 13.96
N SER A 126 7.72 -6.24 12.82
CA SER A 126 7.35 -4.91 12.32
C SER A 126 5.93 -4.95 11.77
N ILE A 127 5.13 -3.92 12.00
CA ILE A 127 3.77 -3.82 11.44
C ILE A 127 3.72 -2.60 10.53
N ALA A 128 3.37 -2.81 9.26
CA ALA A 128 3.32 -1.75 8.28
C ALA A 128 1.96 -1.04 8.27
N GLY A 129 2.00 0.26 8.54
CA GLY A 129 0.90 1.20 8.34
C GLY A 129 0.97 1.82 6.95
N ARG A 130 0.12 2.82 6.74
CA ARG A 130 0.11 3.59 5.48
C ARG A 130 1.37 4.45 5.37
N MET A 131 1.72 5.16 6.45
CA MET A 131 2.77 6.16 6.48
C MET A 131 3.88 5.79 7.46
N LEU A 132 3.56 4.96 8.45
CA LEU A 132 4.48 4.53 9.49
C LEU A 132 4.69 3.02 9.44
N VAL A 133 5.84 2.56 9.92
CA VAL A 133 6.08 1.16 10.27
C VAL A 133 6.36 1.11 11.76
N PHE A 134 5.57 0.34 12.51
CA PHE A 134 5.73 0.20 13.94
C PHE A 134 6.71 -0.93 14.28
N LEU A 135 7.63 -0.64 15.19
CA LEU A 135 8.66 -1.54 15.69
C LEU A 135 8.46 -1.73 17.20
N PRO A 136 7.71 -2.75 17.64
CA PRO A 136 7.38 -2.93 19.06
C PRO A 136 8.57 -3.24 19.98
N GLN A 137 9.71 -3.64 19.41
CA GLN A 137 10.92 -4.07 20.14
C GLN A 137 12.07 -3.05 20.00
N ASP A 138 11.83 -1.94 19.33
CA ASP A 138 12.75 -0.82 19.19
C ASP A 138 12.03 0.41 19.75
N ASP A 139 12.72 1.43 20.25
CA ASP A 139 12.11 2.71 20.63
C ASP A 139 12.54 3.85 19.70
N HIS A 140 13.35 3.55 18.69
CA HIS A 140 13.88 4.52 17.75
C HIS A 140 12.81 5.02 16.75
N ILE A 141 12.88 6.32 16.43
CA ILE A 141 12.14 6.94 15.33
C ILE A 141 13.05 7.16 14.11
N GLY A 142 12.89 6.29 13.12
CA GLY A 142 13.57 6.34 11.83
C GLY A 142 12.80 7.12 10.77
N VAL A 143 13.49 7.64 9.76
CA VAL A 143 12.87 8.32 8.61
C VAL A 143 13.44 7.75 7.32
N SER A 144 12.59 7.52 6.32
CA SER A 144 12.98 7.03 4.98
C SER A 144 14.14 7.82 4.38
N GLN A 145 15.09 7.10 3.78
CA GLN A 145 16.25 7.71 3.09
C GLN A 145 15.85 8.48 1.82
N LYS A 146 14.62 8.32 1.34
CA LYS A 146 14.12 9.06 0.17
C LYS A 146 13.66 10.48 0.51
N ILE A 147 13.38 10.78 1.78
CA ILE A 147 12.97 12.11 2.24
C ILE A 147 14.21 13.01 2.38
N THR A 148 14.08 14.30 2.05
CA THR A 148 15.20 15.26 2.13
C THR A 148 15.70 15.44 3.57
N PRO A 149 17.02 15.64 3.80
CA PRO A 149 17.58 15.75 5.15
C PRO A 149 16.92 16.82 6.03
N GLU A 150 16.54 17.95 5.45
CA GLU A 150 15.91 19.08 6.14
C GLU A 150 14.52 18.70 6.71
N GLN A 151 13.72 17.97 5.92
CA GLN A 151 12.41 17.49 6.36
C GLN A 151 12.51 16.35 7.40
N ARG A 152 13.59 15.54 7.39
CA ARG A 152 13.72 14.39 8.30
C ARG A 152 13.68 14.79 9.77
N GLU A 153 14.41 15.83 10.16
CA GLU A 153 14.44 16.25 11.56
C GLU A 153 13.08 16.82 12.00
N ALA A 154 12.44 17.62 11.15
CA ALA A 154 11.11 18.16 11.42
C ALA A 154 10.07 17.04 11.57
N LEU A 155 10.05 16.06 10.66
CA LEU A 155 9.13 14.93 10.70
C LEU A 155 9.41 14.00 11.88
N ARG A 156 10.67 13.73 12.20
CA ARG A 156 11.05 12.95 13.39
C ARG A 156 10.53 13.61 14.67
N ALA A 157 10.74 14.93 14.82
CA ALA A 157 10.26 15.68 15.97
C ALA A 157 8.72 15.64 16.08
N ARG A 158 8.00 15.84 14.97
CA ARG A 158 6.54 15.73 14.91
C ARG A 158 6.05 14.37 15.39
N VAL A 159 6.60 13.27 14.85
CA VAL A 159 6.19 11.91 15.25
C VAL A 159 6.58 11.63 16.71
N GLN A 160 7.74 12.09 17.18
CA GLN A 160 8.13 11.96 18.59
C GLN A 160 7.09 12.58 19.53
N THR A 161 6.57 13.76 19.19
CA THR A 161 5.51 14.42 19.96
C THR A 161 4.21 13.62 19.94
N LEU A 162 3.80 13.10 18.78
CA LEU A 162 2.55 12.33 18.64
C LEU A 162 2.62 10.95 19.32
N VAL A 163 3.79 10.31 19.30
CA VAL A 163 4.03 9.00 19.90
C VAL A 163 4.04 9.08 21.44
N GLY A 164 4.60 10.16 21.98
CA GLY A 164 4.77 10.36 23.43
C GLY A 164 5.70 9.33 24.07
N ASP A 165 5.52 9.10 25.37
CA ASP A 165 6.31 8.13 26.16
C ASP A 165 5.81 6.69 26.02
N MET A 166 4.92 6.43 25.06
CA MET A 166 4.43 5.09 24.80
C MET A 166 5.50 4.29 24.04
N GLY A 167 6.04 3.25 24.66
CA GLY A 167 7.12 2.43 24.07
C GLY A 167 6.80 1.83 22.69
N GLY A 168 7.84 1.40 21.99
CA GLY A 168 7.80 0.99 20.60
C GLY A 168 8.11 2.16 19.65
N GLY A 169 8.93 1.87 18.65
CA GLY A 169 9.52 2.80 17.70
C GLY A 169 8.77 2.83 16.38
N PHE A 170 9.12 3.79 15.54
CA PHE A 170 8.42 4.02 14.28
C PHE A 170 9.40 4.35 13.16
N ILE A 171 9.13 3.87 11.95
CA ILE A 171 9.83 4.32 10.75
C ILE A 171 8.85 5.09 9.87
N LEU A 172 9.16 6.35 9.57
CA LEU A 172 8.41 7.15 8.61
C LEU A 172 8.73 6.71 7.17
N ARG A 173 7.70 6.33 6.43
CA ARG A 173 7.75 5.99 5.01
C ARG A 173 7.73 7.26 4.16
N THR A 174 8.05 7.14 2.87
CA THR A 174 8.04 8.30 1.94
C THR A 174 6.67 8.98 1.87
N ASN A 175 5.58 8.20 1.94
CA ASN A 175 4.21 8.72 1.94
C ASN A 175 3.87 9.59 3.18
N ALA A 176 4.72 9.61 4.22
CA ALA A 176 4.54 10.44 5.40
C ALA A 176 4.97 11.89 5.21
N GLU A 177 5.64 12.23 4.10
CA GLU A 177 6.24 13.56 3.88
C GLU A 177 5.20 14.68 3.92
N ASP A 178 4.06 14.48 3.25
CA ASP A 178 2.96 15.43 3.16
C ASP A 178 1.81 15.16 4.15
N ALA A 179 2.03 14.25 5.11
CA ALA A 179 1.00 13.81 6.05
C ALA A 179 0.64 14.88 7.08
N THR A 180 -0.65 14.99 7.39
CA THR A 180 -1.14 15.80 8.50
C THR A 180 -0.89 15.11 9.84
N ASP A 181 -0.89 15.88 10.94
CA ASP A 181 -0.71 15.32 12.28
C ASP A 181 -1.85 14.37 12.65
N GLN A 182 -3.07 14.63 12.17
CA GLN A 182 -4.22 13.77 12.39
C GLN A 182 -4.04 12.40 11.70
N GLU A 183 -3.63 12.39 10.43
CA GLU A 183 -3.38 11.14 9.71
C GLU A 183 -2.26 10.32 10.36
N LEU A 184 -1.20 10.99 10.83
CA LEU A 184 -0.10 10.32 11.56
C LEU A 184 -0.61 9.73 12.89
N ALA A 185 -1.41 10.47 13.65
CA ALA A 185 -1.99 9.99 14.90
C ALA A 185 -2.91 8.78 14.68
N ASP A 186 -3.72 8.80 13.63
CA ASP A 186 -4.62 7.68 13.28
C ASP A 186 -3.82 6.43 12.87
N ASP A 187 -2.74 6.58 12.09
CA ASP A 187 -1.85 5.46 11.72
C ASP A 187 -1.12 4.90 12.97
N ILE A 188 -0.65 5.76 13.88
CA ILE A 188 -0.07 5.34 15.17
C ILE A 188 -1.08 4.53 15.99
N ALA A 189 -2.31 5.03 16.12
CA ALA A 189 -3.37 4.38 16.88
C ALA A 189 -3.72 3.00 16.29
N TYR A 190 -3.86 2.91 14.97
CA TYR A 190 -4.05 1.66 14.25
C TYR A 190 -2.93 0.66 14.54
N LEU A 191 -1.67 1.08 14.38
CA LEU A 191 -0.50 0.22 14.57
C LEU A 191 -0.38 -0.31 16.00
N ARG A 192 -0.61 0.54 17.00
CA ARG A 192 -0.61 0.13 18.41
C ARG A 192 -1.73 -0.86 18.72
N LYS A 193 -2.92 -0.64 18.16
CA LYS A 193 -4.06 -1.55 18.33
C LYS A 193 -3.81 -2.89 17.65
N ALA A 194 -3.26 -2.89 16.43
CA ALA A 194 -2.84 -4.10 15.74
C ALA A 194 -1.82 -4.90 16.56
N TRP A 195 -0.80 -4.23 17.11
CA TRP A 195 0.17 -4.88 17.99
C TRP A 195 -0.44 -5.43 19.28
N ALA A 196 -1.37 -4.71 19.90
CA ALA A 196 -2.07 -5.19 21.08
C ALA A 196 -2.83 -6.50 20.79
N ARG A 197 -3.48 -6.62 19.62
CA ARG A 197 -4.09 -7.88 19.20
C ARG A 197 -3.08 -9.01 19.01
N VAL A 198 -1.93 -8.73 18.39
CA VAL A 198 -0.86 -9.72 18.23
C VAL A 198 -0.38 -10.26 19.58
N LYS A 199 -0.13 -9.37 20.56
CA LYS A 199 0.26 -9.77 21.92
C LYS A 199 -0.79 -10.64 22.60
N VAL A 200 -2.07 -10.27 22.50
CA VAL A 200 -3.17 -11.06 23.06
C VAL A 200 -3.24 -12.43 22.38
N GLY A 201 -3.19 -12.47 21.05
CA GLY A 201 -3.19 -13.71 20.27
C GLY A 201 -2.05 -14.64 20.67
N ALA A 202 -0.83 -14.10 20.86
CA ALA A 202 0.33 -14.88 21.27
C ALA A 202 0.20 -15.58 22.62
N THR A 203 -0.67 -15.09 23.52
CA THR A 203 -0.92 -15.70 24.84
C THR A 203 -2.12 -16.64 24.87
N ARG A 204 -3.03 -16.53 23.89
CA ARG A 204 -4.32 -17.26 23.88
C ARG A 204 -4.37 -18.36 22.84
N LEU A 205 -3.71 -18.19 21.71
CA LEU A 205 -3.75 -19.12 20.60
C LEU A 205 -2.69 -20.21 20.77
N PRO A 206 -2.94 -21.44 20.28
CA PRO A 206 -1.93 -22.48 20.29
C PRO A 206 -0.75 -22.13 19.38
N ALA A 207 0.39 -22.79 19.60
CA ALA A 207 1.50 -22.72 18.65
C ALA A 207 1.04 -23.15 17.25
N THR A 208 1.75 -22.65 16.24
CA THR A 208 1.45 -22.68 14.79
C THR A 208 0.28 -21.79 14.33
N SER A 209 -0.18 -20.84 15.15
CA SER A 209 -1.27 -19.93 14.79
C SER A 209 -0.80 -18.67 14.07
N LEU A 210 -1.58 -18.18 13.12
CA LEU A 210 -1.43 -16.84 12.52
C LEU A 210 -1.90 -15.77 13.53
N LEU A 211 -1.02 -14.81 13.84
CA LEU A 211 -1.29 -13.71 14.76
C LEU A 211 -1.60 -12.40 14.05
N HIS A 212 -0.95 -12.17 12.90
CA HIS A 212 -1.13 -10.98 12.07
C HIS A 212 -0.94 -11.32 10.61
N GLN A 213 -1.74 -10.70 9.75
CA GLN A 213 -1.60 -10.74 8.31
C GLN A 213 -1.82 -9.33 7.76
N ASP A 214 -1.08 -8.99 6.71
CA ASP A 214 -1.23 -7.71 6.03
C ASP A 214 -2.65 -7.53 5.45
N LEU A 215 -3.11 -6.29 5.51
CA LEU A 215 -4.48 -5.91 5.14
C LEU A 215 -4.83 -6.34 3.71
N SER A 216 -5.97 -7.02 3.58
CA SER A 216 -6.62 -7.27 2.28
C SER A 216 -6.91 -5.97 1.54
N LEU A 217 -7.08 -6.03 0.22
CA LEU A 217 -7.52 -4.88 -0.56
C LEU A 217 -8.79 -4.24 0.04
N LEU A 218 -9.76 -5.06 0.48
CA LEU A 218 -10.96 -4.60 1.17
C LEU A 218 -10.64 -3.73 2.39
N GLN A 219 -9.77 -4.22 3.28
CA GLN A 219 -9.38 -3.47 4.49
C GLN A 219 -8.53 -2.23 4.15
N ARG A 220 -7.69 -2.32 3.11
CA ARG A 220 -6.95 -1.18 2.56
C ARG A 220 -7.89 -0.12 1.99
N VAL A 221 -9.08 -0.46 1.51
CA VAL A 221 -10.07 0.55 1.11
C VAL A 221 -10.36 1.49 2.28
N LEU A 222 -10.63 0.95 3.47
CA LEU A 222 -10.98 1.78 4.63
C LEU A 222 -9.80 2.59 5.18
N ARG A 223 -8.59 2.03 5.15
CA ARG A 223 -7.39 2.69 5.70
C ARG A 223 -6.73 3.66 4.72
N ASP A 224 -6.64 3.26 3.45
CA ASP A 224 -5.79 3.90 2.45
C ASP A 224 -6.57 4.69 1.41
N LEU A 225 -7.78 4.22 1.04
CA LEU A 225 -8.57 4.80 -0.06
C LEU A 225 -9.64 5.77 0.42
N ALA A 226 -10.35 5.44 1.50
CA ALA A 226 -11.37 6.29 2.09
C ALA A 226 -10.77 7.60 2.59
N SER A 227 -11.41 8.70 2.22
CA SER A 227 -11.03 10.07 2.57
C SER A 227 -12.24 10.85 3.05
N GLU A 228 -12.06 12.11 3.45
CA GLU A 228 -13.19 13.00 3.73
C GLU A 228 -14.09 13.21 2.50
N ALA A 229 -13.51 13.19 1.29
CA ALA A 229 -14.22 13.34 0.03
C ALA A 229 -15.11 12.14 -0.32
N THR A 230 -14.87 10.98 0.28
CA THR A 230 -15.64 9.76 0.05
C THR A 230 -17.09 9.92 0.55
N GLN A 231 -18.02 9.88 -0.39
CA GLN A 231 -19.47 9.67 -0.27
C GLN A 231 -19.82 8.36 0.41
N THR A 232 -19.73 7.32 -0.41
CA THR A 232 -20.21 5.98 -0.07
C THR A 232 -19.17 4.95 -0.45
N ILE A 233 -19.11 3.87 0.33
CA ILE A 233 -18.30 2.69 0.04
C ILE A 233 -19.28 1.53 -0.11
N LYS A 234 -19.57 1.14 -1.34
CA LYS A 234 -20.57 0.12 -1.66
C LYS A 234 -19.91 -1.23 -1.90
N VAL A 235 -20.36 -2.25 -1.18
CA VAL A 235 -19.85 -3.63 -1.29
C VAL A 235 -20.98 -4.52 -1.79
N ASP A 236 -20.73 -5.33 -2.82
CA ASP A 236 -21.74 -6.20 -3.43
C ASP A 236 -21.86 -7.59 -2.79
N SER A 237 -20.98 -7.93 -1.86
CA SER A 237 -21.05 -9.16 -1.07
C SER A 237 -21.43 -8.87 0.38
N HIS A 238 -22.53 -9.50 0.84
CA HIS A 238 -23.00 -9.34 2.21
C HIS A 238 -22.00 -9.84 3.25
N GLU A 239 -21.38 -11.00 3.01
CA GLU A 239 -20.39 -11.59 3.91
C GLU A 239 -19.19 -10.66 4.09
N GLN A 240 -18.66 -10.15 2.96
CA GLN A 240 -17.51 -9.25 2.98
C GLN A 240 -17.87 -7.88 3.58
N PHE A 241 -19.11 -7.42 3.37
CA PHE A 241 -19.61 -6.21 4.02
C PHE A 241 -19.57 -6.33 5.55
N GLU A 242 -20.05 -7.43 6.13
CA GLU A 242 -20.03 -7.62 7.59
C GLU A 242 -18.60 -7.72 8.14
N VAL A 243 -17.71 -8.45 7.46
CA VAL A 243 -16.28 -8.53 7.82
C VAL A 243 -15.63 -7.15 7.78
N LEU A 244 -15.88 -6.39 6.71
CA LEU A 244 -15.29 -5.08 6.51
C LEU A 244 -15.86 -4.03 7.49
N LYS A 245 -17.15 -4.13 7.81
CA LYS A 245 -17.82 -3.29 8.81
C LYS A 245 -17.23 -3.52 10.20
N ALA A 246 -17.09 -4.78 10.63
CA ALA A 246 -16.47 -5.10 11.91
C ALA A 246 -15.03 -4.57 12.02
N PHE A 247 -14.24 -4.72 10.94
CA PHE A 247 -12.90 -4.15 10.87
C PHE A 247 -12.93 -2.62 10.95
N GLY A 248 -13.83 -1.97 10.21
CA GLY A 248 -13.97 -0.52 10.17
C GLY A 248 -14.40 0.07 11.50
N GLU A 249 -15.41 -0.50 12.16
CA GLU A 249 -15.87 -0.05 13.48
C GLU A 249 -14.75 -0.14 14.52
N GLU A 250 -13.86 -1.11 14.37
CA GLU A 250 -12.77 -1.29 15.30
C GLU A 250 -11.56 -0.38 15.00
N PHE A 251 -11.19 -0.19 13.74
CA PHE A 251 -9.95 0.53 13.38
C PHE A 251 -10.16 1.89 12.72
N MET A 252 -11.23 2.06 11.94
CA MET A 252 -11.49 3.23 11.09
C MET A 252 -12.96 3.67 11.20
N PRO A 253 -13.45 4.14 12.37
CA PRO A 253 -14.88 4.34 12.59
C PRO A 253 -15.51 5.35 11.63
N ALA A 254 -14.76 6.39 11.24
CA ALA A 254 -15.22 7.39 10.28
C ALA A 254 -15.45 6.82 8.88
N ALA A 255 -14.57 5.92 8.42
CA ALA A 255 -14.73 5.24 7.14
C ALA A 255 -15.86 4.18 7.20
N ALA A 256 -16.02 3.51 8.34
CA ALA A 256 -17.05 2.49 8.55
C ALA A 256 -18.47 3.05 8.41
N GLN A 257 -18.71 4.31 8.81
CA GLN A 257 -20.00 4.98 8.66
C GLN A 257 -20.41 5.17 7.19
N LYS A 258 -19.44 5.15 6.26
CA LYS A 258 -19.67 5.31 4.82
C LYS A 258 -19.95 3.99 4.11
N LEU A 259 -19.78 2.85 4.80
CA LEU A 259 -20.01 1.52 4.23
C LEU A 259 -21.50 1.26 4.01
N GLN A 260 -21.82 0.73 2.83
CA GLN A 260 -23.16 0.32 2.44
C GLN A 260 -23.11 -1.03 1.72
N HIS A 261 -24.02 -1.94 2.08
CA HIS A 261 -24.20 -3.18 1.32
C HIS A 261 -25.08 -2.89 0.10
N TYR A 262 -24.54 -3.15 -1.08
CA TYR A 262 -25.26 -3.06 -2.34
C TYR A 262 -26.10 -4.32 -2.55
N LYS A 263 -27.42 -4.16 -2.66
CA LYS A 263 -28.42 -5.25 -2.81
C LYS A 263 -29.07 -5.30 -4.19
N GLY A 264 -28.51 -4.61 -5.18
CA GLY A 264 -29.09 -4.56 -6.51
C GLY A 264 -28.90 -5.89 -7.26
N GLU A 265 -29.85 -6.21 -8.14
CA GLU A 265 -29.79 -7.43 -8.96
C GLU A 265 -28.73 -7.34 -10.07
N ARG A 266 -28.47 -6.12 -10.57
CA ARG A 266 -27.41 -5.88 -11.56
C ARG A 266 -26.06 -5.77 -10.86
N PRO A 267 -24.98 -6.35 -11.41
CA PRO A 267 -23.63 -6.15 -10.90
C PRO A 267 -23.30 -4.67 -10.69
N ILE A 268 -22.62 -4.35 -9.58
CA ILE A 268 -22.35 -2.96 -9.20
C ILE A 268 -21.50 -2.21 -10.24
N PHE A 269 -20.61 -2.92 -10.94
CA PHE A 269 -19.77 -2.33 -11.99
C PHE A 269 -20.54 -2.06 -13.29
N ASP A 270 -21.45 -2.95 -13.68
CA ASP A 270 -22.34 -2.75 -14.84
C ASP A 270 -23.21 -1.49 -14.67
N LEU A 271 -23.75 -1.27 -13.47
CA LEU A 271 -24.60 -0.11 -13.18
C LEU A 271 -23.89 1.22 -13.41
N HIS A 272 -22.57 1.24 -13.18
CA HIS A 272 -21.73 2.43 -13.29
C HIS A 272 -20.88 2.43 -14.58
N SER A 273 -21.16 1.53 -15.54
CA SER A 273 -20.39 1.37 -16.79
C SER A 273 -18.88 1.17 -16.58
N ILE A 274 -18.50 0.59 -15.44
CA ILE A 274 -17.10 0.46 -15.03
C ILE A 274 -16.38 -0.55 -15.92
N ASP A 275 -16.98 -1.70 -16.24
CA ASP A 275 -16.34 -2.69 -17.11
C ASP A 275 -16.08 -2.15 -18.53
N GLU A 276 -16.93 -1.28 -19.05
CA GLU A 276 -16.67 -0.58 -20.32
C GLU A 276 -15.51 0.39 -20.22
N ASP A 277 -15.45 1.16 -19.13
CA ASP A 277 -14.35 2.11 -18.89
C ASP A 277 -13.01 1.38 -18.69
N ILE A 278 -13.01 0.21 -18.06
CA ILE A 278 -11.84 -0.65 -17.93
C ILE A 278 -11.39 -1.13 -19.31
N ALA A 279 -12.31 -1.67 -20.12
CA ALA A 279 -11.99 -2.16 -21.46
C ALA A 279 -11.42 -1.03 -22.35
N LYS A 280 -12.00 0.17 -22.29
CA LYS A 280 -11.49 1.37 -22.98
C LYS A 280 -10.11 1.77 -22.44
N ALA A 281 -9.92 1.73 -21.13
CA ALA A 281 -8.65 2.07 -20.49
C ALA A 281 -7.53 1.08 -20.78
N LEU A 282 -7.81 -0.18 -21.15
CA LEU A 282 -6.79 -1.14 -21.60
C LEU A 282 -6.42 -0.96 -23.08
N GLY A 283 -7.22 -0.22 -23.85
CA GLY A 283 -6.95 0.05 -25.26
C GLY A 283 -5.67 0.86 -25.46
N ARG A 284 -4.96 0.60 -26.56
CA ARG A 284 -3.78 1.41 -26.95
C ARG A 284 -4.13 2.88 -27.21
N ARG A 285 -5.31 3.12 -27.76
CA ARG A 285 -5.83 4.46 -28.09
C ARG A 285 -6.86 4.90 -27.05
N VAL A 286 -6.75 6.14 -26.58
CA VAL A 286 -7.69 6.76 -25.63
C VAL A 286 -8.22 8.05 -26.23
N ASP A 287 -9.51 8.10 -26.54
CA ASP A 287 -10.12 9.30 -27.12
C ASP A 287 -10.33 10.41 -26.06
N LEU A 288 -10.11 11.66 -26.48
CA LEU A 288 -10.38 12.88 -25.71
C LEU A 288 -11.77 13.42 -26.07
N LYS A 289 -12.41 14.14 -25.15
CA LYS A 289 -13.76 14.73 -25.32
C LYS A 289 -13.80 15.75 -26.46
N SER A 290 -12.70 16.46 -26.70
CA SER A 290 -12.58 17.40 -27.82
C SER A 290 -12.46 16.72 -29.18
N GLY A 291 -12.21 15.40 -29.26
CA GLY A 291 -12.01 14.68 -30.52
C GLY A 291 -10.53 14.44 -30.88
N GLY A 292 -9.60 14.88 -30.04
CA GLY A 292 -8.23 14.38 -30.01
C GLY A 292 -8.14 12.97 -29.43
N TYR A 293 -6.94 12.39 -29.41
CA TYR A 293 -6.72 11.07 -28.80
C TYR A 293 -5.27 10.92 -28.32
N LEU A 294 -5.07 10.01 -27.37
CA LEU A 294 -3.77 9.60 -26.86
C LEU A 294 -3.42 8.21 -27.42
N ILE A 295 -2.14 7.98 -27.70
CA ILE A 295 -1.58 6.64 -27.95
C ILE A 295 -0.64 6.32 -26.80
N ILE A 296 -0.90 5.22 -26.09
CA ILE A 296 -0.10 4.77 -24.96
C ILE A 296 0.58 3.45 -25.34
N ASP A 297 1.90 3.47 -25.38
CA ASP A 297 2.74 2.32 -25.71
C ASP A 297 3.69 2.00 -24.54
N GLN A 298 3.58 0.77 -24.03
CA GLN A 298 4.44 0.27 -22.96
C GLN A 298 5.58 -0.55 -23.56
N THR A 299 6.82 -0.15 -23.24
CA THR A 299 8.04 -0.89 -23.59
C THR A 299 8.61 -1.57 -22.34
N GLU A 300 9.72 -2.28 -22.50
CA GLU A 300 10.40 -2.96 -21.38
C GLU A 300 10.90 -1.98 -20.29
N ALA A 301 11.37 -0.80 -20.68
CA ALA A 301 12.03 0.14 -19.77
C ALA A 301 11.19 1.39 -19.45
N LEU A 302 10.29 1.78 -20.34
CA LEU A 302 9.51 3.01 -20.22
C LEU A 302 8.15 2.92 -20.91
N THR A 303 7.25 3.84 -20.55
CA THR A 303 5.96 4.03 -21.24
C THR A 303 5.99 5.34 -22.01
N THR A 304 5.62 5.30 -23.30
CA THR A 304 5.49 6.49 -24.14
C THR A 304 4.02 6.85 -24.33
N VAL A 305 3.71 8.15 -24.28
CA VAL A 305 2.37 8.68 -24.51
C VAL A 305 2.43 9.77 -25.57
N ASP A 306 1.74 9.58 -26.68
CA ASP A 306 1.66 10.53 -27.79
C ASP A 306 0.28 11.21 -27.84
N VAL A 307 0.27 12.54 -28.03
CA VAL A 307 -0.95 13.37 -28.01
C VAL A 307 -1.31 13.83 -29.42
N ASN A 308 -2.51 13.48 -29.89
CA ASN A 308 -2.99 13.84 -31.21
C ASN A 308 -4.24 14.71 -31.14
N THR A 309 -4.32 15.75 -31.99
CA THR A 309 -5.50 16.62 -32.13
C THR A 309 -6.68 15.97 -32.85
N GLY A 310 -6.44 14.89 -33.60
CA GLY A 310 -7.48 14.15 -34.31
C GLY A 310 -8.28 15.04 -35.29
N GLY A 311 -9.61 14.93 -35.26
CA GLY A 311 -10.51 15.72 -36.11
C GLY A 311 -10.85 17.12 -35.56
N PHE A 312 -10.27 17.49 -34.40
CA PHE A 312 -10.55 18.76 -33.74
C PHE A 312 -9.75 19.90 -34.37
N VAL A 313 -10.27 20.46 -35.47
CA VAL A 313 -9.69 21.64 -36.12
C VAL A 313 -10.55 22.85 -35.76
N GLY A 314 -10.18 23.57 -34.71
CA GLY A 314 -10.89 24.77 -34.27
C GLY A 314 -10.96 25.82 -35.40
N ALA A 315 -12.14 26.34 -35.68
CA ALA A 315 -12.39 27.14 -36.88
C ALA A 315 -11.67 28.51 -36.95
N ARG A 316 -11.01 28.98 -35.88
CA ARG A 316 -10.45 30.35 -35.84
C ARG A 316 -9.12 30.57 -35.08
N ASN A 317 -8.57 29.61 -34.32
CA ASN A 317 -7.24 29.79 -33.71
C ASN A 317 -6.55 28.45 -33.41
N PHE A 318 -5.47 28.13 -34.12
CA PHE A 318 -4.79 26.83 -34.06
C PHE A 318 -4.04 26.66 -32.73
N ASP A 319 -3.32 27.69 -32.27
CA ASP A 319 -2.54 27.67 -31.03
C ASP A 319 -3.41 27.42 -29.79
N ASP A 320 -4.58 28.05 -29.71
CA ASP A 320 -5.52 27.85 -28.60
C ASP A 320 -6.12 26.44 -28.63
N THR A 321 -6.27 25.86 -29.83
CA THR A 321 -6.79 24.50 -30.01
C THR A 321 -5.77 23.48 -29.52
N ILE A 322 -4.48 23.66 -29.86
CA ILE A 322 -3.38 22.86 -29.35
C ILE A 322 -3.30 22.96 -27.83
N PHE A 323 -3.30 24.18 -27.30
CA PHE A 323 -3.19 24.41 -25.86
C PHE A 323 -4.31 23.71 -25.08
N LYS A 324 -5.56 23.85 -25.54
CA LYS A 324 -6.70 23.15 -24.93
C LYS A 324 -6.59 21.63 -25.04
N THR A 325 -6.13 21.12 -26.17
CA THR A 325 -5.92 19.68 -26.37
C THR A 325 -4.87 19.13 -25.40
N ASN A 326 -3.74 19.83 -25.24
CA ASN A 326 -2.69 19.42 -24.31
C ASN A 326 -3.14 19.49 -22.85
N LEU A 327 -3.92 20.51 -22.44
CA LEU A 327 -4.50 20.56 -21.10
C LEU A 327 -5.45 19.39 -20.82
N GLU A 328 -6.29 19.06 -21.80
CA GLU A 328 -7.18 17.89 -21.71
C GLU A 328 -6.37 16.58 -21.67
N ALA A 329 -5.34 16.48 -22.50
CA ALA A 329 -4.40 15.36 -22.50
C ALA A 329 -3.75 15.20 -21.11
N SER A 330 -3.27 16.27 -20.46
CA SER A 330 -2.69 16.16 -19.12
C SER A 330 -3.63 15.49 -18.11
N GLN A 331 -4.92 15.84 -18.14
CA GLN A 331 -5.92 15.22 -17.27
C GLN A 331 -6.15 13.74 -17.63
N ALA A 332 -6.28 13.43 -18.91
CA ALA A 332 -6.50 12.08 -19.39
C ALA A 332 -5.28 11.17 -19.12
N ILE A 333 -4.06 11.66 -19.31
CA ILE A 333 -2.81 10.94 -19.06
C ILE A 333 -2.70 10.61 -17.57
N ALA A 334 -2.84 11.59 -16.68
CA ALA A 334 -2.78 11.34 -15.24
C ALA A 334 -3.83 10.31 -14.79
N ARG A 335 -5.04 10.34 -15.37
CA ARG A 335 -6.07 9.32 -15.13
C ARG A 335 -5.65 7.94 -15.66
N GLN A 336 -5.09 7.85 -16.87
CA GLN A 336 -4.66 6.58 -17.45
C GLN A 336 -3.49 5.95 -16.69
N LEU A 337 -2.55 6.74 -16.18
CA LEU A 337 -1.47 6.26 -15.34
C LEU A 337 -2.01 5.54 -14.09
N ARG A 338 -3.00 6.13 -13.42
CA ARG A 338 -3.68 5.52 -12.27
C ARG A 338 -4.49 4.29 -12.65
N LEU A 339 -5.33 4.38 -13.69
CA LEU A 339 -6.20 3.27 -14.11
C LEU A 339 -5.41 2.02 -14.54
N ARG A 340 -4.26 2.23 -15.19
CA ARG A 340 -3.40 1.15 -15.66
C ARG A 340 -2.33 0.74 -14.65
N ASN A 341 -2.25 1.44 -13.51
CA ASN A 341 -1.20 1.28 -12.51
C ASN A 341 0.22 1.31 -13.13
N LEU A 342 0.48 2.29 -14.00
CA LEU A 342 1.74 2.42 -14.74
C LEU A 342 2.82 3.06 -13.85
N GLY A 343 3.85 2.29 -13.53
CA GLY A 343 5.04 2.76 -12.82
C GLY A 343 6.28 2.85 -13.72
N GLY A 344 7.32 3.53 -13.23
CA GLY A 344 8.60 3.68 -13.93
C GLY A 344 8.70 4.98 -14.73
N ILE A 345 9.55 4.99 -15.77
CA ILE A 345 9.76 6.17 -16.60
C ILE A 345 8.58 6.31 -17.58
N VAL A 346 7.91 7.47 -17.53
CA VAL A 346 6.86 7.85 -18.48
C VAL A 346 7.34 9.04 -19.29
N VAL A 347 7.31 8.91 -20.61
CA VAL A 347 7.65 9.99 -21.55
C VAL A 347 6.38 10.42 -22.27
N VAL A 348 6.04 11.70 -22.16
CA VAL A 348 4.85 12.26 -22.81
C VAL A 348 5.30 13.22 -23.92
N ASP A 349 4.85 12.94 -25.14
CA ASP A 349 5.03 13.77 -26.32
C ASP A 349 3.79 14.65 -26.51
N PHE A 350 3.83 15.87 -25.96
CA PHE A 350 2.76 16.85 -26.15
C PHE A 350 2.91 17.53 -27.51
N ILE A 351 1.79 17.98 -28.07
CA ILE A 351 1.81 18.75 -29.32
C ILE A 351 2.58 20.06 -29.10
N ASP A 352 3.44 20.42 -30.06
CA ASP A 352 4.29 21.61 -29.99
C ASP A 352 3.49 22.89 -29.69
N MET A 353 3.99 23.68 -28.75
CA MET A 353 3.41 24.97 -28.35
C MET A 353 4.48 26.07 -28.43
N GLU A 354 4.21 27.14 -29.16
CA GLU A 354 5.16 28.25 -29.34
C GLU A 354 5.34 29.09 -28.06
N ARG A 355 4.23 29.34 -27.34
CA ARG A 355 4.21 30.20 -26.16
C ARG A 355 4.69 29.47 -24.91
N GLU A 356 5.63 30.07 -24.20
CA GLU A 356 6.16 29.53 -22.95
C GLU A 356 5.11 29.44 -21.84
N GLU A 357 4.22 30.44 -21.77
CA GLU A 357 3.08 30.47 -20.84
C GLU A 357 2.19 29.23 -21.00
N HIS A 358 1.97 28.77 -22.25
CA HIS A 358 1.16 27.59 -22.54
C HIS A 358 1.88 26.31 -22.08
N ARG A 359 3.18 26.19 -22.38
CA ARG A 359 4.00 25.04 -21.91
C ARG A 359 3.98 24.94 -20.39
N GLN A 360 4.17 26.06 -19.70
CA GLN A 360 4.17 26.10 -18.24
C GLN A 360 2.80 25.72 -17.65
N ALA A 361 1.70 26.23 -18.22
CA ALA A 361 0.36 25.90 -17.75
C ALA A 361 0.01 24.41 -17.92
N VAL A 362 0.45 23.76 -19.02
CA VAL A 362 0.28 22.31 -19.22
C VAL A 362 1.07 21.51 -18.18
N LEU A 363 2.31 21.91 -17.90
CA LEU A 363 3.13 21.26 -16.87
C LEU A 363 2.52 21.40 -15.47
N ASP A 364 1.99 22.58 -15.15
CA ASP A 364 1.38 22.84 -13.84
C ASP A 364 0.06 22.08 -13.68
N GLU A 365 -0.76 21.98 -14.72
CA GLU A 365 -1.96 21.13 -14.71
C GLU A 365 -1.58 19.64 -14.57
N MET A 366 -0.56 19.16 -15.28
CA MET A 366 -0.08 17.79 -15.14
C MET A 366 0.37 17.49 -13.69
N ARG A 367 1.20 18.38 -13.10
CA ARG A 367 1.62 18.26 -11.69
C ARG A 367 0.43 18.23 -10.73
N LYS A 368 -0.55 19.11 -10.94
CA LYS A 368 -1.77 19.18 -10.12
C LYS A 368 -2.59 17.89 -10.23
N GLN A 369 -2.68 17.28 -11.40
CA GLN A 369 -3.42 16.03 -11.58
C GLN A 369 -2.67 14.81 -11.02
N LEU A 370 -1.33 14.82 -11.05
CA LEU A 370 -0.49 13.79 -10.45
C LEU A 370 -0.47 13.83 -8.92
N LYS A 371 -0.68 15.00 -8.29
CA LYS A 371 -0.84 15.09 -6.82
C LYS A 371 -2.02 14.30 -6.26
N ARG A 372 -2.97 13.89 -7.12
CA ARG A 372 -4.09 13.02 -6.74
C ARG A 372 -3.71 11.55 -6.75
N ASP A 373 -2.60 11.20 -7.40
CA ASP A 373 -2.06 9.86 -7.37
C ASP A 373 -1.53 9.56 -5.96
N ARG A 374 -1.77 8.33 -5.51
CA ARG A 374 -1.43 7.88 -4.15
C ARG A 374 -0.10 7.12 -4.11
N VAL A 375 0.53 6.91 -5.27
CA VAL A 375 1.77 6.14 -5.48
C VAL A 375 3.00 7.03 -5.59
#